data_AF-A0A9N8H6Z7-F1
#
_entry.id   AF-A0A9N8H6Z7-F1
#
_cell.length_a   1.000
_cell.length_b   1.000
_cell.length_c   1.000
_cell.angle_alpha   90.00
_cell.angle_beta   90.00
_cell.angle_gamma   90.00
#
_symmetry.space_group_name_H-M   'P 1'
#
loop_
_entity.id
_entity.type
_entity.pdbx_description
1 polymer ?
#
loop_
_entity_poly.entity_id
_entity_poly.type
_entity_poly.pdbx_seq_one_letter_code
_entity_poly.pdbx_strand_id
1 'polypeptide(L)'
;MAHLVQTAVQLNQDGVNEFVRGNLTLALETFRHALQTMILFEPHVDHNDNNNGNLPDAPLNAHGFAAMGITYVPMPPQNNKGDPFVYGRPFIFNPALLPHNQDGIAVFSAGVVFNMAVVFHCRSLKDPSGPFRAKALHLYESSVDLFSKINPRYDLSGTIAAALNNKASIYYAGGDFERCDHELDRLQRVMVQAEYSLSTGYILRGSDFQGILLNLLTMRPPRVAEAA
;
A
#
# COMPACT_ATOMS: atom_id res chain seq x y z
N MET A 1 26.22 1.15 7.39
CA MET A 1 24.94 0.42 7.49
C MET A 1 23.74 1.37 7.59
N ALA A 2 23.65 2.27 8.57
CA ALA A 2 22.57 3.27 8.66
C ALA A 2 22.40 4.14 7.40
N HIS A 3 23.49 4.41 6.67
CA HIS A 3 23.47 5.17 5.42
C HIS A 3 22.62 4.50 4.31
N LEU A 4 22.58 3.16 4.22
CA LEU A 4 21.82 2.46 3.16
C LEU A 4 20.32 2.59 3.36
N VAL A 5 19.84 2.43 4.59
CA VAL A 5 18.43 2.62 4.95
C VAL A 5 18.00 4.07 4.66
N GLN A 6 18.80 5.04 5.08
CA GLN A 6 18.53 6.45 4.79
C GLN A 6 18.52 6.75 3.29
N THR A 7 19.44 6.16 2.52
CA THR A 7 19.48 6.29 1.06
C THR A 7 18.23 5.69 0.41
N ALA A 8 17.82 4.49 0.81
CA ALA A 8 16.63 3.83 0.28
C ALA A 8 15.36 4.66 0.58
N VAL A 9 15.23 5.18 1.80
CA VAL A 9 14.10 6.04 2.18
C VAL A 9 14.08 7.34 1.36
N GLN A 10 15.23 7.99 1.17
CA GLN A 10 15.33 9.18 0.33
C GLN A 10 14.92 8.89 -1.12
N LEU A 11 15.41 7.78 -1.70
CA LEU A 11 15.00 7.36 -3.04
C LEU A 11 13.49 7.12 -3.13
N ASN A 12 12.87 6.48 -2.13
CA ASN A 12 11.41 6.34 -2.13
C ASN A 12 10.73 7.72 -2.12
N GLN A 13 11.17 8.64 -1.26
CA GLN A 13 10.61 9.99 -1.20
C GLN A 13 10.74 10.74 -2.54
N ASP A 14 11.88 10.60 -3.21
CA ASP A 14 12.11 11.18 -4.54
C ASP A 14 11.17 10.55 -5.57
N GLY A 15 10.96 9.23 -5.52
CA GLY A 15 9.97 8.53 -6.35
C GLY A 15 8.54 9.04 -6.13
N VAL A 16 8.16 9.32 -4.88
CA VAL A 16 6.85 9.95 -4.56
C VAL A 16 6.77 11.36 -5.14
N ASN A 17 7.83 12.16 -5.04
CA ASN A 17 7.86 13.50 -5.62
C ASN A 17 7.71 13.47 -7.16
N GLU A 18 8.34 12.51 -7.83
CA GLU A 18 8.17 12.34 -9.28
C GLU A 18 6.78 11.85 -9.66
N PHE A 19 6.17 11.00 -8.84
CA PHE A 19 4.77 10.61 -9.00
C PHE A 19 3.84 11.81 -8.90
N VAL A 20 4.04 12.70 -7.91
CA VAL A 20 3.27 13.96 -7.74
C VAL A 20 3.40 14.86 -8.97
N ARG A 21 4.60 14.95 -9.55
CA ARG A 21 4.88 15.73 -10.76
C ARG A 21 4.28 15.12 -12.02
N GLY A 22 3.71 13.91 -11.94
CA GLY A 22 3.17 13.18 -13.09
C GLY A 22 4.22 12.43 -13.90
N ASN A 23 5.48 12.42 -13.46
CA ASN A 23 6.60 11.74 -14.12
C ASN A 23 6.61 10.25 -13.75
N LEU A 24 5.58 9.52 -14.19
CA LEU A 24 5.35 8.13 -13.81
C LEU A 24 6.48 7.17 -14.21
N THR A 25 7.32 7.50 -15.20
CA THR A 25 8.48 6.67 -15.59
C THR A 25 9.62 6.82 -14.61
N LEU A 26 9.99 8.07 -14.33
CA LEU A 26 11.04 8.35 -13.37
C LEU A 26 10.64 7.87 -11.97
N ALA A 27 9.39 8.08 -11.55
CA ALA A 27 8.87 7.55 -10.29
C ALA A 27 9.10 6.03 -10.14
N LEU A 28 8.78 5.26 -11.19
CA LEU A 28 8.95 3.81 -11.17
C LEU A 28 10.43 3.39 -11.09
N GLU A 29 11.30 4.06 -11.84
CA GLU A 29 12.74 3.82 -11.81
C GLU A 29 13.32 4.10 -10.42
N THR A 30 12.93 5.22 -9.81
CA THR A 30 13.38 5.61 -8.47
C THR A 30 12.87 4.65 -7.40
N PHE A 31 11.60 4.21 -7.45
CA PHE A 31 11.08 3.19 -6.53
C PHE A 31 11.83 1.86 -6.66
N ARG A 32 12.14 1.44 -7.90
CA ARG A 32 12.94 0.23 -8.12
C ARG A 32 14.33 0.36 -7.51
N HIS A 33 14.99 1.51 -7.66
CA HIS A 33 16.30 1.76 -7.05
C HIS A 33 16.20 1.77 -5.52
N ALA A 34 15.17 2.39 -4.94
CA ALA A 34 14.92 2.38 -3.49
C ALA A 34 14.82 0.94 -2.95
N LEU A 35 14.05 0.09 -3.64
CA LEU A 35 13.88 -1.32 -3.27
C LEU A 35 15.20 -2.10 -3.38
N GLN A 36 15.95 -1.91 -4.46
CA GLN A 36 17.26 -2.54 -4.64
C GLN A 36 18.25 -2.11 -3.56
N THR A 37 18.30 -0.83 -3.21
CA THR A 37 19.14 -0.32 -2.12
C THR A 37 18.76 -0.93 -0.78
N MET A 38 17.47 -1.11 -0.50
CA MET A 38 17.03 -1.74 0.75
C MET A 38 17.35 -3.24 0.80
N ILE A 39 17.24 -3.97 -0.31
CA ILE A 39 17.56 -5.41 -0.34
C ILE A 39 19.06 -5.67 -0.11
N LEU A 40 19.92 -4.73 -0.52
CA LEU A 40 21.36 -4.81 -0.25
C LEU A 40 21.72 -4.56 1.22
N PHE A 41 20.76 -4.13 2.05
CA PHE A 41 20.95 -4.00 3.48
C PHE A 41 20.78 -5.37 4.14
N GLU A 42 21.89 -5.96 4.59
CA GLU A 42 21.88 -7.11 5.48
C GLU A 42 21.68 -6.61 6.92
N PRO A 43 20.52 -6.89 7.55
CA PRO A 43 20.35 -6.53 8.95
C PRO A 43 21.30 -7.37 9.79
N HIS A 44 21.93 -6.73 10.78
CA HIS A 44 22.79 -7.42 11.72
C HIS A 44 21.92 -8.45 12.47
N VAL A 45 22.24 -9.74 12.31
CA VAL A 45 21.58 -10.81 13.07
C VAL A 45 22.24 -10.83 14.44
N ASP A 46 21.78 -9.97 15.34
CA ASP A 46 22.17 -10.08 16.73
C ASP A 46 21.50 -11.34 17.29
N HIS A 47 22.27 -12.43 17.37
CA HIS A 47 21.85 -13.75 17.85
C HIS A 47 21.47 -13.78 19.35
N ASN A 48 21.15 -12.64 19.97
CA ASN A 48 21.08 -12.50 21.42
C ASN A 48 19.88 -11.72 21.98
N ASP A 49 18.77 -11.61 21.25
CA ASP A 49 17.54 -11.01 21.77
C ASP A 49 16.59 -12.05 22.38
N ASN A 50 17.09 -12.73 23.42
CA ASN A 50 16.26 -13.17 24.55
C ASN A 50 16.25 -12.12 25.67
N ASN A 51 16.86 -10.95 25.46
CA ASN A 51 16.87 -9.88 26.44
C ASN A 51 15.76 -8.87 26.15
N ASN A 52 14.76 -8.85 27.05
CA ASN A 52 13.89 -7.71 27.35
C ASN A 52 14.73 -6.50 27.80
N GLY A 53 15.56 -5.96 26.92
CA GLY A 53 16.30 -4.73 27.15
C GLY A 53 15.33 -3.56 27.09
N ASN A 54 15.16 -2.90 28.24
CA ASN A 54 14.44 -1.64 28.43
C ASN A 54 14.76 -0.62 27.31
N LEU A 55 13.97 -0.61 26.25
CA LEU A 55 13.70 0.62 25.52
C LEU A 55 12.66 1.41 26.33
N PRO A 56 12.73 2.75 26.36
CA PRO A 56 11.72 3.57 27.03
C PRO A 56 10.33 3.17 26.53
N ASP A 57 9.36 3.13 27.46
CA ASP A 57 7.95 2.71 27.33
C ASP A 57 7.13 3.49 26.25
N ALA A 58 7.65 3.63 25.04
CA ALA A 58 6.83 3.85 23.88
C ALA A 58 6.04 2.56 23.66
N PRO A 59 4.70 2.61 23.56
CA PRO A 59 3.91 1.41 23.36
C PRO A 59 4.47 0.67 22.14
N LEU A 60 4.94 -0.57 22.34
CA LEU A 60 5.60 -1.43 21.33
C LEU A 60 4.84 -1.51 19.99
N ASN A 61 3.55 -1.18 19.98
CA ASN A 61 2.66 -1.14 18.82
C ASN A 61 2.86 0.10 17.91
N ALA A 62 3.69 1.08 18.30
CA ALA A 62 3.83 2.34 17.57
C ALA A 62 4.92 2.34 16.47
N HIS A 63 5.89 1.42 16.51
CA HIS A 63 7.15 1.63 15.78
C HIS A 63 7.09 1.37 14.27
N GLY A 64 6.37 0.35 13.78
CA GLY A 64 6.27 0.14 12.32
C GLY A 64 5.35 1.13 11.61
N PHE A 65 4.39 1.73 12.31
CA PHE A 65 3.47 2.73 11.75
C PHE A 65 4.01 4.14 11.80
N ALA A 66 4.70 4.48 12.88
CA ALA A 66 5.34 5.79 12.98
C ALA A 66 6.38 5.97 11.84
N ALA A 67 6.93 4.86 11.33
CA ALA A 67 7.78 4.85 10.14
C ALA A 67 7.05 5.19 8.84
N MET A 68 5.75 4.88 8.69
CA MET A 68 5.04 5.11 7.44
C MET A 68 4.17 6.37 7.54
N GLY A 69 4.54 7.37 6.75
CA GLY A 69 3.69 8.54 6.52
C GLY A 69 2.95 8.45 5.19
N ILE A 70 2.01 9.35 5.00
CA ILE A 70 1.35 9.58 3.71
C ILE A 70 1.67 10.98 3.20
N THR A 71 2.10 11.09 1.94
CA THR A 71 2.13 12.38 1.26
C THR A 71 0.80 12.62 0.58
N TYR A 72 0.29 13.85 0.68
CA TYR A 72 -0.87 14.25 -0.09
C TYR A 72 -0.47 14.34 -1.57
N VAL A 73 -0.96 13.41 -2.37
CA VAL A 73 -0.92 13.50 -3.82
C VAL A 73 -2.35 13.35 -4.31
N PRO A 74 -2.94 14.37 -4.93
CA PRO A 74 -4.21 14.18 -5.61
C PRO A 74 -3.97 13.17 -6.74
N MET A 75 -4.71 12.06 -6.72
CA MET A 75 -4.83 11.23 -7.91
C MET A 75 -5.34 12.08 -9.07
N PRO A 76 -5.00 11.75 -10.33
CA PRO A 76 -5.71 12.33 -11.47
C PRO A 76 -7.22 12.21 -11.20
N PRO A 77 -8.00 13.28 -11.43
CA PRO A 77 -9.43 13.25 -11.16
C PRO A 77 -10.03 12.01 -11.82
N GLN A 78 -10.69 11.16 -11.01
CA GLN A 78 -11.48 10.07 -11.54
C GLN A 78 -12.60 10.71 -12.36
N ASN A 79 -12.60 10.44 -13.66
CA ASN A 79 -13.24 11.32 -14.62
C ASN A 79 -14.77 11.22 -14.62
N ASN A 80 -15.39 10.27 -13.91
CA ASN A 80 -16.83 10.06 -13.97
C ASN A 80 -17.50 9.90 -12.60
N LYS A 81 -18.72 10.45 -12.50
CA LYS A 81 -19.70 10.09 -11.47
C LYS A 81 -20.03 8.59 -11.62
N GLY A 82 -19.51 7.76 -10.72
CA GLY A 82 -19.81 6.32 -10.66
C GLY A 82 -18.60 5.40 -10.74
N ASP A 83 -17.40 5.92 -11.01
CA ASP A 83 -16.19 5.11 -10.96
C ASP A 83 -15.87 4.69 -9.51
N PRO A 84 -15.42 3.44 -9.27
CA PRO A 84 -14.97 3.02 -7.95
C PRO A 84 -13.84 3.91 -7.43
N PHE A 85 -13.87 4.19 -6.13
CA PHE A 85 -12.78 4.89 -5.45
C PHE A 85 -11.45 4.11 -5.62
N VAL A 86 -10.39 4.82 -5.98
CA VAL A 86 -9.04 4.25 -6.04
C VAL A 86 -8.16 4.99 -5.05
N TYR A 87 -7.59 4.25 -4.11
CA TYR A 87 -6.57 4.80 -3.22
C TYR A 87 -5.29 4.99 -4.02
N GLY A 88 -4.82 6.22 -4.18
CA GLY A 88 -3.66 6.48 -5.03
C GLY A 88 -2.61 7.38 -4.43
N ARG A 89 -2.42 7.28 -3.11
CA ARG A 89 -1.35 7.97 -2.41
C ARG A 89 -0.18 7.01 -2.16
N PRO A 90 0.99 7.24 -2.77
CA PRO A 90 2.19 6.51 -2.41
C PRO A 90 2.55 6.73 -0.94
N PHE A 91 3.08 5.68 -0.30
CA PHE A 91 3.61 5.72 1.06
C PHE A 91 4.98 6.39 1.09
N ILE A 92 5.21 7.17 2.15
CA ILE A 92 6.51 7.74 2.49
C ILE A 92 7.00 7.14 3.79
N PHE A 93 8.32 7.20 4.02
CA PHE A 93 8.93 6.61 5.19
C PHE A 93 9.71 7.64 6.00
N ASN A 94 9.61 7.57 7.32
CA ASN A 94 10.48 8.26 8.25
C ASN A 94 11.61 7.29 8.66
N PRO A 95 12.86 7.57 8.26
CA PRO A 95 13.97 6.65 8.51
C PRO A 95 14.28 6.51 10.01
N ALA A 96 13.92 7.49 10.85
CA ALA A 96 14.15 7.44 12.30
C ALA A 96 13.22 6.47 13.02
N LEU A 97 12.13 6.06 12.38
CA LEU A 97 11.09 5.23 12.97
C LEU A 97 11.04 3.84 12.32
N LEU A 98 11.71 3.66 11.17
CA LEU A 98 11.79 2.36 10.50
C LEU A 98 12.71 1.42 11.30
N PRO A 99 12.22 0.25 11.76
CA PRO A 99 13.04 -0.69 12.51
C PRO A 99 14.26 -1.16 11.71
N HIS A 100 15.43 -1.22 12.34
CA HIS A 100 16.66 -1.75 11.74
C HIS A 100 16.74 -3.28 11.81
N ASN A 101 15.63 -3.96 11.50
CA ASN A 101 15.52 -5.41 11.54
C ASN A 101 14.81 -5.94 10.27
N GLN A 102 14.64 -7.26 10.18
CA GLN A 102 13.98 -7.91 9.03
C GLN A 102 12.54 -7.42 8.80
N ASP A 103 11.79 -7.16 9.87
CA ASP A 103 10.41 -6.64 9.74
C ASP A 103 10.41 -5.22 9.14
N GLY A 104 11.32 -4.34 9.55
CA GLY A 104 11.42 -2.98 8.99
C GLY A 104 11.79 -2.98 7.51
N ILE A 105 12.70 -3.87 7.10
CA ILE A 105 13.01 -4.11 5.68
C ILE A 105 11.75 -4.58 4.94
N ALA A 106 11.04 -5.56 5.49
CA ALA A 106 9.83 -6.11 4.88
C ALA A 106 8.71 -5.06 4.76
N VAL A 107 8.48 -4.23 5.78
CA VAL A 107 7.51 -3.12 5.75
C VAL A 107 7.88 -2.13 4.64
N PHE A 108 9.15 -1.72 4.57
CA PHE A 108 9.62 -0.81 3.53
C PHE A 108 9.44 -1.42 2.14
N SER A 109 9.90 -2.66 1.94
CA SER A 109 9.79 -3.36 0.65
C SER A 109 8.34 -3.49 0.21
N ALA A 110 7.43 -3.90 1.10
CA ALA A 110 6.01 -4.03 0.81
C ALA A 110 5.38 -2.69 0.41
N GLY A 111 5.72 -1.60 1.08
CA GLY A 111 5.22 -0.26 0.75
C GLY A 111 5.80 0.30 -0.54
N VAL A 112 7.07 0.04 -0.87
CA VAL A 112 7.64 0.42 -2.18
C VAL A 112 7.00 -0.39 -3.31
N VAL A 113 6.73 -1.68 -3.11
CA VAL A 113 5.97 -2.51 -4.06
C VAL A 113 4.56 -1.97 -4.28
N PHE A 114 3.89 -1.54 -3.21
CA PHE A 114 2.61 -0.85 -3.29
C PHE A 114 2.70 0.44 -4.12
N ASN A 115 3.71 1.28 -3.88
CA ASN A 115 3.92 2.53 -4.61
C ASN A 115 4.07 2.28 -6.12
N MET A 116 4.83 1.24 -6.51
CA MET A 116 4.93 0.82 -7.90
C MET A 116 3.58 0.34 -8.46
N ALA A 117 2.78 -0.38 -7.67
CA ALA A 117 1.43 -0.80 -8.07
C ALA A 117 0.53 0.40 -8.36
N VAL A 118 0.57 1.44 -7.52
CA VAL A 118 -0.15 2.71 -7.74
C VAL A 118 0.29 3.37 -9.05
N VAL A 119 1.59 3.46 -9.33
CA VAL A 119 2.11 3.99 -10.60
C VAL A 119 1.53 3.24 -11.79
N PHE A 120 1.55 1.90 -11.76
CA PHE A 120 1.00 1.09 -12.85
C PHE A 120 -0.51 1.22 -12.98
N HIS A 121 -1.25 1.33 -11.87
CA HIS A 121 -2.68 1.57 -11.89
C HIS A 121 -3.01 2.92 -12.53
N CYS A 122 -2.29 3.98 -12.17
CA CYS A 122 -2.43 5.29 -12.82
C CYS A 122 -2.18 5.24 -14.33
N ARG A 123 -1.21 4.43 -14.77
CA ARG A 123 -0.95 4.23 -16.20
C ARG A 123 -2.08 3.45 -16.88
N SER A 124 -2.62 2.42 -16.24
CA SER A 124 -3.72 1.64 -16.82
C SER A 124 -5.01 2.44 -16.95
N LEU A 125 -5.21 3.49 -16.14
CA LEU A 125 -6.34 4.41 -16.33
C LEU A 125 -6.20 5.25 -17.62
N LYS A 126 -4.98 5.48 -18.10
CA LYS A 126 -4.71 6.19 -19.36
C LYS A 126 -4.69 5.27 -20.58
N ASP A 127 -4.32 4.00 -20.38
CA ASP A 127 -4.31 2.95 -21.40
C ASP A 127 -4.92 1.65 -20.81
N PRO A 128 -6.26 1.51 -20.82
CA PRO A 128 -6.96 0.37 -20.23
C PRO A 128 -6.69 -0.96 -20.94
N SER A 129 -6.31 -0.92 -22.22
CA SER A 129 -5.92 -2.06 -23.04
C SER A 129 -4.48 -2.54 -22.81
N GLY A 130 -3.67 -1.71 -22.15
CA GLY A 130 -2.24 -1.96 -21.97
C GLY A 130 -1.90 -3.01 -20.91
N PRO A 131 -0.63 -3.45 -20.86
CA PRO A 131 -0.17 -4.45 -19.88
C PRO A 131 -0.12 -3.91 -18.44
N PHE A 132 -0.31 -2.60 -18.24
CA PHE A 132 -0.15 -1.94 -16.95
C PHE A 132 -1.17 -2.42 -15.91
N ARG A 133 -2.38 -2.78 -16.33
CA ARG A 133 -3.42 -3.29 -15.44
C ARG A 133 -3.01 -4.61 -14.78
N ALA A 134 -2.51 -5.56 -15.56
CA ALA A 134 -2.04 -6.85 -15.05
C ALA A 134 -0.83 -6.68 -14.12
N LYS A 135 0.09 -5.76 -14.45
CA LYS A 135 1.23 -5.44 -13.57
C LYS A 135 0.79 -4.83 -12.24
N ALA A 136 -0.19 -3.92 -12.26
CA ALA A 136 -0.75 -3.33 -11.05
C ALA A 136 -1.35 -4.40 -10.14
N LEU A 137 -2.18 -5.30 -10.69
CA LEU A 137 -2.75 -6.43 -9.93
C LEU A 137 -1.68 -7.30 -9.28
N HIS A 138 -0.67 -7.70 -10.06
CA HIS A 138 0.42 -8.54 -9.55
C HIS A 138 1.21 -7.87 -8.41
N LEU A 139 1.47 -6.57 -8.53
CA LEU A 139 2.19 -5.82 -7.50
C LEU A 139 1.33 -5.55 -6.26
N TYR A 140 0.03 -5.27 -6.40
CA TYR A 140 -0.85 -5.19 -5.25
C TYR A 140 -0.93 -6.53 -4.51
N GLU A 141 -1.06 -7.66 -5.21
CA GLU A 141 -1.03 -8.98 -4.60
C GLU A 141 0.29 -9.23 -3.86
N SER A 142 1.41 -8.96 -4.52
CA SER A 142 2.74 -9.10 -3.91
C SER A 142 2.89 -8.24 -2.65
N SER A 143 2.35 -7.02 -2.67
CA SER A 143 2.37 -6.12 -1.51
C SER A 143 1.51 -6.65 -0.35
N VAL A 144 0.30 -7.14 -0.63
CA VAL A 144 -0.58 -7.77 0.37
C VAL A 144 0.08 -8.99 0.98
N ASP A 145 0.68 -9.85 0.17
CA ASP A 145 1.39 -11.04 0.64
C ASP A 145 2.58 -10.70 1.53
N LEU A 146 3.33 -9.65 1.20
CA LEU A 146 4.44 -9.18 2.03
C LEU A 146 3.92 -8.61 3.35
N PHE A 147 2.91 -7.72 3.32
CA PHE A 147 2.34 -7.16 4.55
C PHE A 147 1.76 -8.24 5.47
N SER A 148 1.13 -9.28 4.90
CA SER A 148 0.50 -10.35 5.68
C SER A 148 1.50 -11.30 6.36
N LYS A 149 2.77 -11.30 5.93
CA LYS A 149 3.84 -12.13 6.50
C LYS A 149 4.66 -11.41 7.57
N ILE A 150 4.51 -10.09 7.69
CA ILE A 150 5.21 -9.28 8.70
C ILE A 150 4.62 -9.58 10.07
N ASN A 151 5.45 -9.46 11.11
CA ASN A 151 5.04 -9.69 12.49
C ASN A 151 3.71 -8.96 12.82
N PRO A 152 2.66 -9.65 13.31
CA PRO A 152 1.35 -9.06 13.57
C PRO A 152 1.34 -7.92 14.62
N ARG A 153 2.44 -7.74 15.36
CA ARG A 153 2.63 -6.55 16.21
C ARG A 153 2.63 -5.25 15.39
N TYR A 154 2.97 -5.34 14.11
CA TYR A 154 2.74 -4.29 13.15
C TYR A 154 1.33 -4.46 12.56
N ASP A 155 0.38 -3.67 13.07
CA ASP A 155 -0.97 -3.48 12.52
C ASP A 155 -1.15 -3.55 10.98
N LEU A 156 -0.69 -2.67 10.09
CA LEU A 156 -0.76 -2.80 8.61
C LEU A 156 -2.15 -2.99 7.98
N SER A 157 -3.24 -3.02 8.75
CA SER A 157 -4.60 -3.22 8.23
C SER A 157 -4.99 -2.13 7.23
N GLY A 158 -4.61 -0.88 7.50
CA GLY A 158 -4.82 0.24 6.56
C GLY A 158 -4.10 0.09 5.22
N THR A 159 -2.85 -0.42 5.19
CA THR A 159 -2.11 -0.60 3.93
C THR A 159 -2.68 -1.78 3.13
N ILE A 160 -3.03 -2.86 3.81
CA ILE A 160 -3.69 -4.03 3.20
C ILE A 160 -5.05 -3.62 2.63
N ALA A 161 -5.86 -2.85 3.37
CA ALA A 161 -7.15 -2.35 2.92
C ALA A 161 -7.02 -1.49 1.64
N ALA A 162 -6.03 -0.59 1.59
CA ALA A 162 -5.77 0.21 0.39
C ALA A 162 -5.47 -0.66 -0.84
N ALA A 163 -4.64 -1.70 -0.67
CA ALA A 163 -4.27 -2.61 -1.76
C ALA A 163 -5.45 -3.47 -2.23
N LEU A 164 -6.20 -4.06 -1.30
CA LEU A 164 -7.39 -4.86 -1.61
C LEU A 164 -8.48 -4.04 -2.29
N ASN A 165 -8.73 -2.80 -1.81
CA ASN A 165 -9.64 -1.86 -2.49
C ASN A 165 -9.24 -1.63 -3.94
N ASN A 166 -7.95 -1.38 -4.19
CA ASN A 166 -7.49 -1.11 -5.55
C ASN A 166 -7.57 -2.34 -6.45
N LYS A 167 -7.30 -3.54 -5.91
CA LYS A 167 -7.50 -4.80 -6.65
C LYS A 167 -8.96 -4.99 -7.03
N ALA A 168 -9.89 -4.82 -6.08
CA ALA A 168 -11.33 -4.90 -6.33
C ALA A 168 -11.72 -3.89 -7.43
N SER A 169 -11.27 -2.64 -7.33
CA SER A 169 -11.56 -1.61 -8.34
C SER A 169 -11.06 -2.00 -9.72
N ILE A 170 -9.86 -2.61 -9.81
CA ILE A 170 -9.34 -3.12 -11.07
C ILE A 170 -10.22 -4.25 -11.60
N TYR A 171 -10.61 -5.24 -10.80
CA TYR A 171 -11.45 -6.35 -11.25
C TYR A 171 -12.83 -5.87 -11.73
N TYR A 172 -13.48 -5.03 -10.93
CA TYR A 172 -14.76 -4.41 -11.26
C TYR A 172 -14.72 -3.65 -12.59
N ALA A 173 -13.69 -2.82 -12.80
CA ALA A 173 -13.54 -2.03 -14.01
C ALA A 173 -13.35 -2.88 -15.29
N GLY A 174 -12.99 -4.15 -15.18
CA GLY A 174 -12.98 -5.06 -16.34
C GLY A 174 -14.03 -6.15 -16.31
N GLY A 175 -15.06 -6.01 -15.47
CA GLY A 175 -16.18 -6.96 -15.43
C GLY A 175 -15.85 -8.33 -14.84
N ASP A 176 -14.69 -8.49 -14.18
CA ASP A 176 -14.34 -9.72 -13.45
C ASP A 176 -14.98 -9.65 -12.05
N PHE A 177 -16.31 -9.75 -12.00
CA PHE A 177 -17.08 -9.51 -10.79
C PHE A 177 -16.86 -10.61 -9.72
N GLU A 178 -16.57 -11.84 -10.13
CA GLU A 178 -16.25 -12.94 -9.21
C GLU A 178 -14.99 -12.63 -8.38
N ARG A 179 -13.91 -12.20 -9.06
CA ARG A 179 -12.69 -11.80 -8.35
C ARG A 179 -12.87 -10.49 -7.59
N CYS A 180 -13.67 -9.57 -8.13
CA CYS A 180 -14.04 -8.36 -7.40
C CYS A 180 -14.67 -8.71 -6.04
N ASP A 181 -15.71 -9.54 -6.03
CA ASP A 181 -16.40 -9.97 -4.81
C ASP A 181 -15.45 -10.67 -3.83
N HIS A 182 -14.56 -11.55 -4.33
CA HIS A 182 -13.54 -12.19 -3.51
C HIS A 182 -12.62 -11.18 -2.80
N GLU A 183 -12.19 -10.13 -3.51
CA GLU A 183 -11.35 -9.08 -2.92
C GLU A 183 -12.13 -8.17 -1.97
N LEU A 184 -13.41 -7.89 -2.24
CA LEU A 184 -14.28 -7.13 -1.35
C LEU A 184 -14.55 -7.89 -0.04
N ASP A 185 -14.72 -9.21 -0.08
CA ASP A 185 -14.86 -10.05 1.12
C ASP A 185 -13.59 -9.99 1.99
N ARG A 186 -12.41 -10.04 1.37
CA ARG A 186 -11.12 -9.88 2.07
C ARG A 186 -11.02 -8.47 2.66
N LEU A 187 -11.37 -7.45 1.88
CA LEU A 187 -11.35 -6.06 2.28
C LEU A 187 -12.27 -5.80 3.48
N GLN A 188 -13.48 -6.34 3.48
CA GLN A 188 -14.42 -6.18 4.59
C GLN A 188 -13.82 -6.68 5.91
N ARG A 189 -13.20 -7.87 5.90
CA ARG A 189 -12.56 -8.43 7.09
C ARG A 189 -11.44 -7.55 7.62
N VAL A 190 -10.61 -7.01 6.72
CA VAL A 190 -9.50 -6.11 7.09
C VAL A 190 -10.02 -4.76 7.57
N MET A 191 -11.08 -4.23 6.99
CA MET A 191 -11.67 -2.94 7.36
C MET A 191 -12.23 -2.96 8.79
N VAL A 192 -12.79 -4.08 9.25
CA VAL A 192 -13.20 -4.25 10.66
C VAL A 192 -12.01 -4.10 11.60
N GLN A 193 -10.86 -4.68 11.25
CA GLN A 193 -9.63 -4.50 12.03
C GLN A 193 -9.11 -3.05 11.96
N ALA A 194 -9.17 -2.46 10.76
CA ALA A 194 -8.70 -1.10 10.51
C ALA A 194 -9.48 -0.04 11.28
N GLU A 195 -10.79 -0.24 11.50
CA GLU A 195 -11.64 0.68 12.28
C GLU A 195 -11.16 0.86 13.72
N TYR A 196 -10.69 -0.21 14.36
CA TYR A 196 -10.18 -0.18 15.74
C TYR A 196 -8.68 0.10 15.82
N SER A 197 -8.01 0.23 14.69
CA SER A 197 -6.58 0.46 14.61
C SER A 197 -6.22 1.94 14.83
N LEU A 198 -5.29 2.18 15.75
CA LEU A 198 -4.67 3.49 15.92
C LEU A 198 -3.80 3.89 14.71
N SER A 199 -3.34 2.90 13.92
CA SER A 199 -2.50 3.13 12.75
C SER A 199 -3.28 3.56 11.52
N THR A 200 -4.55 3.18 11.43
CA THR A 200 -5.38 3.42 10.25
C THR A 200 -5.49 4.90 9.92
N GLY A 201 -5.64 5.79 10.91
CA GLY A 201 -5.72 7.24 10.67
C GLY A 201 -4.45 7.85 10.05
N TYR A 202 -3.29 7.21 10.22
CA TYR A 202 -2.03 7.65 9.62
C TYR A 202 -1.87 7.19 8.17
N ILE A 203 -2.50 6.08 7.80
CA ILE A 203 -2.43 5.48 6.46
C ILE A 203 -3.64 5.90 5.61
N LEU A 204 -4.84 5.71 6.15
CA LEU A 204 -6.12 6.06 5.55
C LEU A 204 -6.69 7.29 6.26
N ARG A 205 -6.72 8.43 5.56
CA ARG A 205 -7.47 9.59 6.08
C ARG A 205 -8.96 9.27 6.09
N GLY A 206 -9.74 10.04 6.85
CA GLY A 206 -11.20 9.86 6.91
C GLY A 206 -11.86 9.79 5.53
N SER A 207 -11.43 10.62 4.56
CA SER A 207 -11.92 10.57 3.19
C SER A 207 -11.56 9.28 2.43
N ASP A 208 -10.37 8.73 2.69
CA ASP A 208 -9.90 7.52 2.03
C ASP A 208 -10.67 6.31 2.59
N PHE A 209 -10.82 6.28 3.91
CA PHE A 209 -11.62 5.27 4.59
C PHE A 209 -13.08 5.29 4.10
N GLN A 210 -13.68 6.47 3.97
CA GLN A 210 -15.01 6.64 3.40
C GLN A 210 -15.10 6.18 1.94
N GLY A 211 -14.09 6.49 1.11
CA GLY A 211 -14.04 6.04 -0.28
C GLY A 211 -13.98 4.51 -0.39
N ILE A 212 -13.17 3.87 0.45
CA ILE A 212 -13.07 2.42 0.53
C ILE A 212 -14.40 1.79 1.01
N LEU A 213 -15.04 2.39 2.02
CA LEU A 213 -16.37 1.95 2.47
C LEU A 213 -17.42 2.12 1.38
N LEU A 214 -17.38 3.21 0.61
CA LEU A 214 -18.31 3.42 -0.48
C LEU A 214 -18.19 2.31 -1.53
N ASN A 215 -16.97 1.92 -1.89
CA ASN A 215 -16.72 0.80 -2.78
C ASN A 215 -17.31 -0.52 -2.28
N LEU A 216 -17.12 -0.86 -1.00
CA LEU A 216 -17.73 -2.05 -0.38
C LEU A 216 -19.27 -2.05 -0.50
N LEU A 217 -19.89 -0.87 -0.48
CA LEU A 217 -21.35 -0.74 -0.57
C LEU A 217 -21.86 -0.78 -2.01
N THR A 218 -21.12 -0.21 -2.96
CA THR A 218 -21.61 0.09 -4.32
C THR A 218 -21.07 -0.82 -5.42
N MET A 219 -19.90 -1.44 -5.24
CA MET A 219 -19.30 -2.33 -6.23
C MET A 219 -19.96 -3.70 -6.17
N ARG A 220 -21.17 -3.79 -6.70
CA ARG A 220 -21.92 -5.04 -6.80
C ARG A 220 -21.97 -5.50 -8.26
N PRO A 221 -22.00 -6.82 -8.51
CA PRO A 221 -22.28 -7.33 -9.84
C PRO A 221 -23.59 -6.72 -10.36
N PRO A 222 -23.65 -6.31 -11.64
CA PRO A 222 -24.90 -5.85 -12.22
C PRO A 222 -25.92 -6.98 -12.13
N ARG A 223 -27.05 -6.71 -11.46
CA ARG A 223 -28.18 -7.65 -11.45
C ARG A 223 -28.71 -7.71 -12.87
N VAL A 224 -28.49 -8.84 -13.54
CA VAL A 224 -29.15 -9.12 -14.81
C VAL A 224 -30.65 -9.03 -14.52
N ALA A 225 -31.38 -8.19 -15.28
CA ALA A 225 -32.83 -8.26 -15.25
C ALA A 225 -33.20 -9.70 -15.62
N GLU A 226 -34.00 -10.38 -14.79
CA GLU A 226 -34.61 -11.65 -15.19
C GLU A 226 -35.26 -11.42 -16.55
N ALA A 227 -34.81 -12.15 -17.56
CA ALA A 227 -35.43 -12.11 -18.87
C ALA A 227 -36.88 -12.57 -18.69
N ALA A 228 -37.81 -11.63 -18.81
CA ALA A 228 -39.26 -11.86 -18.75
C ALA A 228 -39.76 -12.57 -20.00
#